data_AF-A0A6P0YDT9-F1
#
_entry.id   AF-A0A6P0YDT9-F1
#
_cell.length_a   1.000
_cell.length_b   1.000
_cell.length_c   1.000
_cell.angle_alpha   90.00
_cell.angle_beta   90.00
_cell.angle_gamma   90.00
#
_symmetry.space_group_name_H-M   'P 1'
#
loop_
_entity.id
_entity.type
_entity.pdbx_description
1 polymer ?
#
loop_
_entity_poly.entity_id
_entity_poly.type
_entity_poly.pdbx_seq_one_letter_code
_entity_poly.pdbx_strand_id
1 'polypeptide(L)' 'MSRASKNTQKPLKQISISVPEYMHRILVFLTEVTGKSQSAICSPLIEGGLAEEFRNYQEMEERMKNAEILDEEEQK' A
#
# COMPACT_ATOMS: atom_id res chain seq x y z
N MET A 1 18.20 15.42 39.72
CA MET A 1 18.83 15.25 38.38
C MET A 1 17.85 14.47 37.49
N SER A 2 16.92 15.16 36.83
CA SER A 2 15.92 14.52 35.95
C SER A 2 16.55 14.23 34.59
N ARG A 3 16.63 12.95 34.21
CA ARG A 3 17.08 12.53 32.88
C ARG A 3 16.02 12.91 31.86
N ALA A 4 16.34 13.87 31.00
CA ALA A 4 15.53 14.23 29.85
C ALA A 4 15.36 13.00 28.95
N SER A 5 14.11 12.55 28.77
CA SER A 5 13.75 11.52 27.80
C SER A 5 14.12 12.03 26.41
N LYS A 6 15.09 11.39 25.75
CA LYS A 6 15.45 11.71 24.36
C LYS A 6 14.22 11.40 23.51
N ASN A 7 13.51 12.45 23.10
CA ASN A 7 12.39 12.37 22.18
C ASN A 7 12.94 12.02 20.79
N THR A 8 13.22 10.74 20.54
CA THR A 8 13.61 10.23 19.23
C THR A 8 12.40 10.27 18.31
N GLN A 9 12.16 11.43 17.69
CA GLN A 9 11.27 11.53 16.54
C GLN A 9 11.86 10.63 15.44
N LYS A 10 11.17 9.53 15.13
CA LYS A 10 11.54 8.68 14.00
C LYS A 10 11.42 9.50 12.72
N PRO A 11 12.40 9.43 11.80
CA PRO A 11 12.31 10.15 10.53
C PRO A 11 11.09 9.64 9.75
N LEU A 12 10.27 10.57 9.25
CA LEU A 12 9.16 10.25 8.37
C LEU A 12 9.71 9.82 7.01
N LYS A 13 9.46 8.56 6.63
CA LYS A 13 9.85 8.03 5.32
C LYS A 13 8.74 8.34 4.32
N GLN A 14 9.03 9.16 3.32
CA GLN A 14 8.13 9.38 2.20
C GLN A 14 8.18 8.17 1.27
N ILE A 15 7.01 7.63 0.92
CA ILE A 15 6.85 6.47 0.04
C ILE A 15 5.88 6.89 -1.07
N SER A 16 6.28 6.66 -2.33
CA SER A 16 5.39 6.78 -3.48
C SER A 16 4.91 5.40 -3.90
N ILE A 17 3.59 5.24 -4.05
CA ILE A 17 2.96 3.99 -4.50
C ILE A 17 1.98 4.35 -5.61
N SER A 18 2.11 3.68 -6.76
CA SER A 18 1.11 3.72 -7.83
C SER A 18 -0.02 2.76 -7.47
N VAL A 19 -1.26 3.25 -7.49
CA VAL A 19 -2.45 2.44 -7.25
C VAL A 19 -3.39 2.54 -8.44
N PRO A 20 -4.21 1.51 -8.70
CA PRO A 20 -5.28 1.60 -9.68
C PRO A 20 -6.27 2.73 -9.38
N GLU A 21 -6.88 3.28 -10.42
CA GLU A 21 -7.84 4.40 -10.34
C GLU A 21 -9.00 4.12 -9.35
N TYR A 22 -9.54 2.90 -9.33
CA TYR A 22 -10.63 2.56 -8.40
C TYR A 22 -10.17 2.62 -6.93
N MET A 23 -8.95 2.20 -6.62
CA MET A 23 -8.39 2.31 -5.26
C MET A 23 -8.18 3.77 -4.87
N HIS A 24 -7.71 4.59 -5.81
CA HIS A 24 -7.57 6.02 -5.58
C HIS A 24 -8.91 6.68 -5.20
N ARG A 25 -9.99 6.36 -5.93
CA ARG A 25 -11.34 6.87 -5.61
C ARG A 25 -11.82 6.45 -4.22
N ILE A 26 -11.56 5.20 -3.82
CA ILE A 26 -11.88 4.71 -2.47
C ILE A 26 -11.11 5.50 -1.41
N LEU A 27 -9.82 5.75 -1.63
CA LEU A 27 -8.99 6.54 -0.70
C LEU A 27 -9.49 7.98 -0.57
N VAL A 28 -9.87 8.62 -1.67
CA VAL A 28 -10.47 9.96 -1.65
C VAL A 28 -11.76 9.97 -0.83
N PHE A 29 -12.68 9.04 -1.10
CA PHE A 29 -13.93 8.91 -0.35
C PHE A 29 -13.69 8.69 1.15
N LEU A 30 -12.77 7.80 1.51
CA LEU A 30 -12.43 7.54 2.92
C LEU A 30 -11.83 8.77 3.60
N THR A 31 -11.01 9.56 2.89
CA THR A 31 -10.48 10.82 3.40
C THR A 31 -11.60 11.82 3.67
N GLU A 32 -12.56 11.96 2.76
CA GLU A 32 -13.71 12.86 2.94
C GLU A 32 -14.61 12.45 4.12
N VAL A 33 -14.90 11.15 4.24
CA VAL A 33 -15.79 10.63 5.29
C VAL A 33 -15.14 10.64 6.67
N THR A 34 -13.86 10.30 6.76
CA THR A 34 -13.19 10.13 8.05
C THR A 34 -12.43 11.38 8.52
N GLY A 35 -12.19 12.34 7.61
CA GLY A 35 -11.33 13.50 7.85
C GLY A 35 -9.85 13.16 8.01
N LYS A 36 -9.45 11.91 7.75
CA LYS A 36 -8.06 11.45 7.86
C LYS A 36 -7.32 11.61 6.53
N SER A 37 -6.03 11.93 6.60
CA SER A 37 -5.17 11.93 5.42
C SER A 37 -5.01 10.51 4.86
N GLN A 38 -4.79 10.41 3.55
CA GLN A 38 -4.53 9.13 2.88
C GLN A 38 -3.33 8.40 3.52
N SER A 39 -2.29 9.12 3.92
CA SER A 39 -1.15 8.54 4.65
C SER A 39 -1.55 7.92 5.98
N ALA A 40 -2.44 8.56 6.75
CA ALA A 40 -2.93 8.00 8.01
C ALA A 40 -3.83 6.77 7.81
N ILE A 41 -4.55 6.72 6.69
CA ILE A 41 -5.36 5.55 6.29
C ILE A 41 -4.44 4.38 5.87
N CYS A 42 -3.37 4.67 5.13
CA CYS A 42 -2.46 3.65 4.60
C CYS A 42 -1.35 3.21 5.57
N SER A 43 -0.97 4.03 6.56
CA SER A 43 0.14 3.71 7.49
C SER A 43 0.01 2.33 8.13
N PRO A 44 -1.16 1.94 8.69
CA PRO A 44 -1.32 0.62 9.29
C PRO A 44 -1.15 -0.53 8.28
N LEU A 45 -1.56 -0.32 7.03
CA LEU A 45 -1.44 -1.31 5.96
C LEU A 45 0.02 -1.49 5.54
N ILE A 46 0.76 -0.37 5.45
CA ILE A 46 2.19 -0.38 5.09
C ILE A 46 3.03 -0.96 6.23
N GLU A 47 2.78 -0.54 7.48
CA GLU A 47 3.47 -1.07 8.66
C GLU A 47 3.16 -2.55 8.90
N GLY A 48 1.96 -3.00 8.54
CA GLY A 48 1.56 -4.41 8.58
C GLY A 48 2.16 -5.27 7.48
N GLY A 49 2.97 -4.71 6.57
CA GLY A 49 3.62 -5.45 5.48
C GLY A 49 2.72 -5.73 4.27
N LEU A 50 1.45 -5.28 4.29
CA LEU A 50 0.49 -5.55 3.20
C LEU A 50 0.96 -4.98 1.86
N ALA A 51 1.65 -3.83 1.87
CA ALA A 51 2.22 -3.25 0.65
C ALA A 51 3.32 -4.12 0.02
N GLU A 52 4.09 -4.83 0.85
CA GLU A 52 5.13 -5.76 0.40
C GLU A 52 4.50 -7.05 -0.12
N GLU A 53 3.45 -7.56 0.54
CA GLU A 53 2.66 -8.69 0.05
C GLU A 53 2.02 -8.41 -1.32
N PHE A 54 1.36 -7.27 -1.51
CA PHE A 54 0.78 -6.90 -2.81
C PHE A 54 1.82 -6.86 -3.92
N ARG A 55 3.02 -6.33 -3.63
CA ARG A 55 4.13 -6.32 -4.60
C ARG A 55 4.54 -7.75 -4.96
N ASN A 56 4.70 -8.62 -3.97
CA ASN A 56 5.05 -10.02 -4.21
C ASN A 56 3.98 -10.76 -5.03
N TYR A 57 2.69 -10.47 -4.79
CA TYR A 57 1.59 -11.00 -5.61
C TYR A 57 1.64 -10.50 -7.05
N GLN A 58 1.88 -9.20 -7.27
CA GLN A 58 2.01 -8.65 -8.63
C GLN A 58 3.19 -9.26 -9.38
N GLU A 59 4.35 -9.40 -8.73
CA GLU A 59 5.51 -10.05 -9.33
C GLU A 59 5.23 -11.53 -9.63
N MET A 60 4.50 -12.22 -8.75
CA MET A 60 4.07 -13.60 -8.98
C MET A 60 3.09 -13.72 -10.15
N GLU A 61 2.12 -12.82 -10.26
CA GLU A 61 1.15 -12.76 -11.37
C GLU A 61 1.87 -12.50 -12.71
N GLU A 62 2.82 -11.57 -12.73
CA GLU A 62 3.64 -11.29 -13.91
C GLU A 62 4.49 -12.51 -14.30
N ARG A 63 5.06 -13.21 -13.31
CA ARG A 63 5.78 -14.47 -13.55
C ARG A 63 4.88 -15.59 -14.06
N MET A 64 3.65 -15.70 -13.55
CA MET A 64 2.66 -16.69 -14.03
C MET A 64 2.23 -16.40 -15.47
N LYS A 65 2.02 -15.12 -15.81
CA LYS A 65 1.71 -14.68 -17.16
C LYS A 65 2.85 -14.97 -18.13
N ASN A 66 4.09 -14.67 -17.74
CA ASN A 66 5.28 -14.95 -18.53
C ASN A 66 5.58 -16.46 -18.66
N ALA A 67 5.08 -17.27 -17.74
CA ALA A 67 5.18 -18.72 -17.78
C ALA A 67 4.03 -19.38 -18.57
N GLU A 68 3.14 -18.60 -19.20
CA GLU A 68 1.96 -19.09 -19.95
C GLU A 68 1.05 -20.00 -19.11
N ILE A 69 1.02 -19.82 -17.78
CA ILE A 69 0.17 -20.60 -16.86
C ILE A 69 -1.25 -20.03 -16.79
N LEU A 70 -1.46 -18.79 -17.24
CA LEU A 70 -2.79 -18.21 -17.41
C LEU A 70 -3.40 -18.77 -18.70
N ASP A 71 -4.14 -19.87 -18.57
CA ASP A 71 -4.97 -20.42 -19.63
C ASP A 71 -5.91 -19.34 -20.18
N GLU A 72 -6.00 -19.34 -21.51
CA GLU A 72 -6.84 -18.50 -22.36
C GLU A 72 -8.34 -18.70 -22.07
N GLU A 73 -8.86 -18.24 -20.94
CA GLU A 73 -10.32 -18.14 -20.71
C GLU A 73 -10.79 -16.70 -20.52
N GLU A 74 -10.50 -15.85 -21.53
CA GLU A 74 -11.32 -14.66 -21.80
C GLU A 74 -11.41 -14.42 -23.33
N GLN A 75 -11.90 -15.44 -24.05
CA GLN A 75 -12.59 -15.23 -25.32
C GLN A 75 -14.03 -15.71 -25.19
N LYS A 76 -14.94 -14.86 -24.74
CA LYS A 76 -16.36 -14.93 -25.06
C LYS A 76 -17.07 -13.60 -24.90
#